data_AF-A0A3S4XFJ3-F1
#
_entry.id   AF-A0A3S4XFJ3-F1
#
_cell.length_a   1.000
_cell.length_b   1.000
_cell.length_c   1.000
_cell.angle_alpha   90.00
_cell.angle_beta   90.00
_cell.angle_gamma   90.00
#
_symmetry.space_group_name_H-M   'P 1'
#
loop_
_entity.id
_entity.type
_entity.pdbx_description
1 polymer ?
#
loop_
_entity_poly.entity_id
_entity_poly.type
_entity_poly.pdbx_seq_one_letter_code
_entity_poly.pdbx_strand_id
1 'polypeptide(L)'
;MNFPPTRWKILHQYQTELELWVEQATEEHIKQYLTEIHGCVYPDDWENVRISHMSSQTHIFHSCEHCLELISAILTISQLSRPDLNGLLCDRKL
;
A
#
# COMPACT_ATOMS: atom_id res chain seq x y z
N MET A 1 -25.16 27.66 -1.59
CA MET A 1 -23.94 27.32 -2.34
C MET A 1 -23.20 26.26 -1.57
N ASN A 2 -22.82 25.15 -2.20
CA ASN A 2 -21.92 24.17 -1.59
C ASN A 2 -20.48 24.64 -1.86
N PHE A 3 -19.74 24.93 -0.79
CA PHE A 3 -18.31 25.20 -0.91
C PHE A 3 -17.58 23.91 -1.32
N PRO A 4 -16.55 24.01 -2.17
CA PRO A 4 -15.74 22.85 -2.49
C PRO A 4 -15.11 22.26 -1.21
N PRO A 5 -14.98 20.93 -1.12
CA PRO A 5 -14.34 20.30 0.02
C PRO A 5 -12.89 20.76 0.16
N THR A 6 -12.43 20.84 1.42
CA THR A 6 -11.03 21.18 1.70
C THR A 6 -10.09 20.06 1.23
N ARG A 7 -8.83 20.41 0.93
CA ARG A 7 -7.78 19.43 0.62
C ARG A 7 -7.70 18.31 1.66
N TRP A 8 -7.81 18.66 2.94
CA TRP A 8 -7.77 17.68 4.04
C TRP A 8 -8.93 16.68 3.96
N LYS A 9 -10.15 17.17 3.67
CA LYS A 9 -11.32 16.30 3.53
C LYS A 9 -11.17 15.34 2.35
N ILE A 10 -10.61 15.81 1.23
CA ILE A 10 -10.34 14.98 0.05
C ILE A 10 -9.31 13.90 0.36
N LEU A 11 -8.17 14.27 0.97
CA LEU A 11 -7.11 13.32 1.31
C LEU A 11 -7.58 12.29 2.34
N HIS A 12 -8.35 12.71 3.33
CA HIS A 12 -8.92 11.80 4.32
C HIS A 12 -9.90 10.82 3.67
N GLN A 13 -10.79 11.31 2.82
CA GLN A 13 -11.75 10.44 2.11
C GLN A 13 -11.02 9.44 1.20
N TYR A 14 -10.01 9.89 0.45
CA TYR A 14 -9.17 9.00 -0.36
C TYR A 14 -8.52 7.90 0.48
N GLN A 15 -7.93 8.25 1.62
CA GLN A 15 -7.31 7.27 2.52
C GLN A 15 -8.33 6.26 3.06
N THR A 16 -9.53 6.70 3.45
CA THR A 16 -10.60 5.80 3.91
C THR A 16 -11.08 4.86 2.81
N GLU A 17 -11.25 5.35 1.58
CA GLU A 17 -11.62 4.52 0.43
C GLU A 17 -10.53 3.49 0.10
N LEU A 18 -9.27 3.88 0.22
CA LEU A 18 -8.13 2.99 0.00
C LEU A 18 -8.04 1.89 1.06
N GLU A 19 -8.27 2.23 2.34
CA GLU A 19 -8.33 1.27 3.44
C GLU A 19 -9.46 0.25 3.25
N LEU A 20 -10.66 0.71 2.87
CA LEU A 20 -11.79 -0.16 2.55
C LEU A 20 -11.50 -1.09 1.37
N TRP A 21 -10.82 -0.57 0.34
CA TRP A 21 -10.41 -1.39 -0.80
C TRP A 21 -9.40 -2.46 -0.38
N VAL A 22 -8.35 -2.10 0.37
CA VAL A 22 -7.34 -3.06 0.87
C VAL A 22 -7.98 -4.15 1.72
N GLU A 23 -8.94 -3.79 2.57
CA GLU A 23 -9.66 -4.76 3.42
C GLU A 23 -10.35 -5.85 2.59
N GLN A 24 -10.93 -5.47 1.45
CA GLN A 24 -11.72 -6.35 0.57
C GLN A 24 -10.88 -7.02 -0.53
N ALA A 25 -9.76 -6.43 -0.93
CA ALA A 25 -8.95 -6.91 -2.03
C ALA A 25 -8.18 -8.20 -1.69
N THR A 26 -7.96 -9.03 -2.70
CA THR A 26 -7.06 -10.18 -2.59
C THR A 26 -5.61 -9.71 -2.52
N GLU A 27 -4.74 -10.54 -1.93
CA GLU A 27 -3.32 -10.25 -1.85
C GLU A 27 -2.72 -10.05 -3.26
N GLU A 28 -3.14 -10.86 -4.23
CA GLU A 28 -2.71 -10.78 -5.63
C GLU A 28 -3.09 -9.44 -6.27
N HIS A 29 -4.31 -8.94 -6.02
CA HIS A 29 -4.72 -7.64 -6.55
C HIS A 29 -3.95 -6.49 -5.91
N ILE A 30 -3.62 -6.59 -4.62
CA ILE A 30 -2.78 -5.58 -3.94
C ILE A 30 -1.37 -5.54 -4.56
N LYS A 31 -0.77 -6.72 -4.77
CA LYS A 31 0.55 -6.84 -5.45
C LYS A 31 0.51 -6.28 -6.87
N GLN A 32 -0.52 -6.64 -7.63
CA GLN A 32 -0.70 -6.16 -8.99
C GLN A 32 -0.80 -4.63 -9.02
N TYR A 33 -1.63 -4.03 -8.17
CA TYR A 33 -1.79 -2.58 -8.13
C TYR A 33 -0.47 -1.87 -7.77
N LEU A 34 0.26 -2.35 -6.76
CA LEU A 34 1.59 -1.82 -6.41
C LEU A 34 2.56 -1.89 -7.59
N THR A 35 2.47 -2.93 -8.39
CA THR A 35 3.32 -3.12 -9.59
C THR A 35 2.91 -2.15 -10.71
N GLU A 36 1.62 -2.03 -10.98
CA GLU A 36 1.07 -1.17 -12.04
C GLU A 36 1.32 0.32 -11.80
N ILE A 37 1.36 0.78 -10.53
CA ILE A 37 1.73 2.17 -10.18
C ILE A 37 3.09 2.56 -10.78
N HIS A 38 4.00 1.59 -10.93
CA HIS A 38 5.33 1.80 -11.49
C HIS A 38 5.42 1.58 -12.99
N GLY A 39 4.30 1.30 -13.67
CA GLY A 39 4.28 0.92 -15.09
C GLY A 39 4.85 -0.47 -15.36
N CYS A 40 5.04 -1.26 -14.29
CA CYS A 40 5.44 -2.65 -14.36
C CYS A 40 4.22 -3.54 -14.61
N VAL A 41 4.36 -4.57 -15.45
CA VAL A 41 3.24 -5.42 -15.92
C VAL A 41 3.58 -6.91 -15.94
N TYR A 42 4.80 -7.29 -15.57
CA TYR A 42 5.26 -8.68 -15.58
C TYR A 42 5.30 -9.28 -14.16
N PRO A 43 5.08 -10.61 -14.02
CA PRO A 43 5.04 -11.27 -12.71
C PRO A 43 6.31 -11.11 -11.87
N ASP A 44 7.48 -11.02 -12.50
CA ASP A 44 8.77 -10.82 -11.82
C ASP A 44 8.95 -9.39 -11.29
N ASP A 45 8.12 -8.45 -11.75
CA ASP A 45 8.21 -7.05 -11.35
C ASP A 45 7.78 -6.84 -9.90
N TRP A 46 6.91 -7.70 -9.35
CA TRP A 46 6.53 -7.64 -7.95
C TRP A 46 7.76 -7.77 -7.04
N GLU A 47 8.65 -8.72 -7.35
CA GLU A 47 9.86 -8.94 -6.54
C GLU A 47 10.82 -7.75 -6.64
N ASN A 48 10.92 -7.12 -7.82
CA ASN A 48 11.70 -5.90 -8.01
C ASN A 48 11.13 -4.71 -7.21
N VAL A 49 9.80 -4.55 -7.21
CA VAL A 49 9.08 -3.53 -6.42
C VAL A 49 9.25 -3.79 -4.93
N ARG A 50 9.10 -5.05 -4.50
CA ARG A 50 9.31 -5.47 -3.12
C ARG A 50 10.74 -5.20 -2.66
N ILE A 51 11.76 -5.61 -3.41
CA ILE A 51 13.16 -5.32 -3.06
C ILE A 51 13.41 -3.81 -2.99
N SER A 52 12.87 -3.03 -3.93
CA SER A 52 13.11 -1.58 -4.00
C SER A 52 12.47 -0.81 -2.84
N HIS A 53 11.27 -1.19 -2.40
CA HIS A 53 10.58 -0.52 -1.29
C HIS A 53 10.85 -1.11 0.08
N MET A 54 11.32 -2.37 0.14
CA MET A 54 11.34 -3.17 1.37
C MET A 54 12.72 -3.73 1.76
N SER A 55 13.76 -3.60 0.92
CA SER A 55 15.09 -4.16 1.22
C SER A 55 16.01 -3.28 2.08
N SER A 56 15.57 -2.12 2.56
CA SER A 56 16.32 -1.40 3.58
C SER A 56 16.23 -2.16 4.91
N GLN A 57 17.32 -2.82 5.27
CA GLN A 57 17.59 -3.38 6.62
C GLN A 57 17.55 -2.31 7.72
N THR A 58 17.37 -1.05 7.37
CA THR A 58 17.06 0.06 8.25
C THR A 58 15.56 0.33 8.12
N HIS A 59 14.84 0.35 9.25
CA HIS A 59 13.39 0.52 9.41
C HIS A 59 12.75 1.80 8.79
N ILE A 60 13.43 2.44 7.85
CA ILE A 60 12.96 3.54 7.05
C ILE A 60 12.51 2.93 5.73
N PHE A 61 11.20 2.74 5.58
CA PHE A 61 10.61 2.56 4.26
C PHE A 61 11.02 3.78 3.43
N HIS A 62 11.95 3.63 2.49
CA HIS A 62 12.11 4.57 1.40
C HIS A 62 10.94 4.35 0.43
N SER A 63 9.73 4.59 0.94
CA SER A 63 8.49 4.41 0.22
C SER A 63 8.51 5.38 -0.94
N CYS A 64 8.43 4.88 -2.17
CA CYS A 64 8.08 5.72 -3.31
C CYS A 64 6.86 6.58 -2.95
N GLU A 65 6.88 7.86 -3.33
CA GLU A 65 5.79 8.80 -3.07
C GLU A 65 4.45 8.28 -3.60
N HIS A 66 4.46 7.50 -4.69
CA HIS A 66 3.26 6.91 -5.29
C HIS A 66 2.71 5.69 -4.51
N CYS A 67 3.52 5.07 -3.64
CA CYS A 67 3.13 3.90 -2.87
C CYS A 67 2.75 4.25 -1.43
N LEU A 68 3.01 5.48 -0.99
CA LEU A 68 2.96 5.85 0.42
C LEU A 68 1.55 5.68 1.02
N GLU A 69 0.52 6.18 0.34
CA GLU A 69 -0.86 6.06 0.81
C GLU A 69 -1.31 4.58 0.84
N LEU A 70 -0.93 3.79 -0.16
CA LEU A 70 -1.30 2.38 -0.22
C LEU A 70 -0.56 1.54 0.83
N ILE A 71 0.74 1.77 1.03
CA ILE A 71 1.50 1.12 2.10
C ILE A 71 0.90 1.50 3.46
N SER A 72 0.53 2.77 3.66
CA SER A 72 -0.16 3.21 4.88
C SER A 72 -1.49 2.48 5.06
N ALA A 73 -2.31 2.33 4.02
CA ALA A 73 -3.56 1.59 4.08
C ALA A 73 -3.34 0.10 4.42
N ILE A 74 -2.36 -0.54 3.78
CA ILE A 74 -1.99 -1.94 4.05
C ILE A 74 -1.53 -2.11 5.51
N LEU A 75 -0.70 -1.21 6.03
CA LEU A 75 -0.27 -1.24 7.44
C LEU A 75 -1.44 -1.05 8.41
N THR A 76 -2.33 -0.10 8.16
CA THR A 76 -3.52 0.13 8.99
C THR A 76 -4.38 -1.12 9.01
N ILE A 77 -4.72 -1.66 7.83
CA ILE A 77 -5.62 -2.79 7.70
C ILE A 77 -4.98 -4.09 8.20
N SER A 78 -3.65 -4.26 8.06
CA SER A 78 -2.95 -5.42 8.61
C SER A 78 -2.93 -5.46 10.14
N GLN A 79 -3.09 -4.32 10.80
CA GLN A 79 -3.19 -4.23 12.26
C GLN A 79 -4.63 -4.38 12.75
N LEU A 80 -5.62 -4.05 11.93
CA LEU A 80 -7.03 -4.02 12.34
C LEU A 80 -7.81 -5.29 11.98
N SER A 81 -7.79 -5.71 10.71
CA SER A 81 -8.71 -6.75 10.21
C SER A 81 -8.08 -7.81 9.31
N ARG A 82 -6.93 -7.55 8.70
CA ARG A 82 -6.25 -8.45 7.74
C ARG A 82 -4.80 -8.76 8.14
N PRO A 83 -4.56 -9.45 9.27
CA PRO A 83 -3.19 -9.70 9.76
C PRO A 83 -2.32 -10.52 8.80
N ASP A 84 -2.92 -11.24 7.85
CA ASP A 84 -2.27 -11.94 6.76
C ASP A 84 -1.44 -10.99 5.85
N LEU A 85 -1.86 -9.73 5.70
CA LEU A 85 -1.14 -8.74 4.89
C LEU A 85 0.19 -8.27 5.49
N ASN A 86 0.50 -8.62 6.74
CA ASN A 86 1.80 -8.28 7.34
C ASN A 86 2.97 -8.89 6.57
N GLY A 87 2.76 -10.04 5.92
CA GLY A 87 3.76 -10.69 5.07
C GLY A 87 4.08 -9.92 3.79
N LEU A 88 3.18 -9.03 3.34
CA LEU A 88 3.45 -8.16 2.20
C LEU A 88 4.50 -7.10 2.51
N LEU A 89 4.52 -6.62 3.76
CA LEU A 89 5.29 -5.45 4.13
C LEU A 89 6.51 -5.74 5.03
N CYS A 90 6.62 -6.95 5.56
CA CYS A 90 7.74 -7.35 6.38
C CYS A 90 8.04 -8.82 6.15
N ASP A 91 9.26 -9.13 5.72
CA ASP A 91 9.85 -10.44 5.95
C ASP A 91 10.11 -10.59 7.46
N ARG A 92 9.06 -10.84 8.26
CA ARG A 92 9.25 -11.39 9.60
C ARG A 92 9.68 -12.84 9.43
N LYS A 93 10.96 -13.06 9.16
CA LYS A 93 11.62 -14.28 9.65
C LYS A 93 11.67 -14.15 11.17
N LEU A 94 10.68 -14.74 11.84
CA LEU A 94 10.84 -15.16 13.23
C LEU A 94 11.97 -16.19 13.30
#